data_AF-A0A7X6T7N4-F1
#
_entry.id   AF-A0A7X6T7N4-F1
#
_cell.length_a   1.000
_cell.length_b   1.000
_cell.length_c   1.000
_cell.angle_alpha   90.00
_cell.angle_beta   90.00
_cell.angle_gamma   90.00
#
_symmetry.space_group_name_H-M   'P 1'
#
loop_
_entity.id
_entity.type
_entity.pdbx_description
1 polymer ?
#
loop_
_entity_poly.entity_id
_entity_poly.type
_entity_poly.pdbx_seq_one_letter_code
_entity_poly.pdbx_strand_id
1 'polypeptide(L)'
;MTDHLENEQLLEQYYNRYGGYWIYPDMLDYCYLVNPYFNRSKIIDELEANSRTLVSEYPAGMNVNSRLAAKCWNIKQEYIIPGNGASELIKTLMENLEGKVGVIRPTFEEYPNRMPDEQIVTFVSQNAEFRYGADDLIGFFGRNPVDTLLLINPDNPSGNFIPMDGVKQLAEWTKAEGIRFILDESFVDFSIGHENNSWLHNELLEAYPQMCVMKSISKSYGVPGLRLGILCSADTELIAKMKKQVSIWNINSFAEYFMQIYPKYKNDYRKACDQLIQTREDFKKDLKAIPYIHVMPSQANYFFLEVLPPYKPIDLCTVLLKDYNILASACLAKKGIEKNRYMRIAVRNHGDNNCFIRALSGNLYRI
;
A
#
# COMPACT_ATOMS: atom_id res chain seq x y z
N MET A 1 -4.49 9.54 -33.51
CA MET A 1 -4.85 8.14 -33.17
C MET A 1 -3.63 7.23 -33.15
N THR A 2 -2.69 7.32 -34.09
CA THR A 2 -1.42 6.56 -34.08
C THR A 2 -0.53 6.87 -32.88
N ASP A 3 -0.34 8.14 -32.54
CA ASP A 3 0.53 8.57 -31.42
C ASP A 3 0.02 8.11 -30.03
N HIS A 4 -1.31 8.07 -29.84
CA HIS A 4 -1.91 7.64 -28.57
C HIS A 4 -1.68 6.15 -28.27
N LEU A 5 -1.82 5.30 -29.29
CA LEU A 5 -1.58 3.86 -29.15
C LEU A 5 -0.10 3.56 -28.90
N GLU A 6 0.80 4.28 -29.57
CA GLU A 6 2.24 4.18 -29.33
C GLU A 6 2.63 4.62 -27.91
N ASN A 7 2.04 5.71 -27.42
CA ASN A 7 2.22 6.20 -26.06
C ASN A 7 1.71 5.18 -25.00
N GLU A 8 0.53 4.60 -25.23
CA GLU A 8 -0.01 3.55 -24.35
C GLU A 8 0.90 2.31 -24.31
N GLN A 9 1.34 1.81 -25.47
CA GLN A 9 2.25 0.66 -25.57
C GLN A 9 3.59 0.92 -24.88
N LEU A 10 4.14 2.13 -25.00
CA LEU A 10 5.35 2.52 -24.29
C LEU A 10 5.16 2.42 -22.78
N LEU A 11 4.09 3.01 -22.25
CA LEU A 11 3.80 2.97 -20.82
C LEU A 11 3.59 1.53 -20.33
N GLU A 12 2.89 0.69 -21.09
CA GLU A 12 2.69 -0.73 -20.76
C GLU A 12 4.02 -1.49 -20.63
N GLN A 13 5.01 -1.21 -21.48
CA GLN A 13 6.33 -1.85 -21.37
C GLN A 13 7.02 -1.56 -20.03
N TYR A 14 6.86 -0.34 -19.52
CA TYR A 14 7.36 0.01 -18.18
C TYR A 14 6.49 -0.64 -17.11
N TYR A 15 5.16 -0.45 -17.15
CA TYR A 15 4.24 -0.93 -16.12
C TYR A 15 4.30 -2.45 -15.92
N ASN A 16 4.51 -3.23 -16.98
CA ASN A 16 4.63 -4.69 -16.92
C ASN A 16 5.88 -5.20 -16.19
N ARG A 17 6.84 -4.32 -15.86
CA ARG A 17 8.02 -4.70 -15.06
C ARG A 17 7.68 -4.85 -13.58
N TYR A 18 6.58 -4.26 -13.10
CA TYR A 18 6.17 -4.19 -11.69
C TYR A 18 7.17 -3.57 -10.69
N GLY A 19 8.41 -3.31 -11.12
CA GLY A 19 9.54 -2.85 -10.33
C GLY A 19 10.86 -3.02 -11.10
N GLY A 20 11.97 -3.08 -10.37
CA GLY A 20 13.29 -3.27 -10.98
C GLY A 20 13.83 -2.03 -11.71
N TYR A 21 13.28 -0.85 -11.39
CA TYR A 21 13.66 0.42 -12.00
C TYR A 21 14.98 1.00 -11.47
N TRP A 22 15.59 0.37 -10.46
CA TRP A 22 16.91 0.75 -9.94
C TRP A 22 18.04 0.65 -10.98
N ILE A 23 17.79 0.01 -12.13
CA ILE A 23 18.71 0.01 -13.28
C ILE A 23 18.68 1.33 -14.07
N TYR A 24 17.72 2.22 -13.79
CA TYR A 24 17.57 3.55 -14.39
C TYR A 24 17.87 4.62 -13.32
N PRO A 25 19.16 4.89 -13.00
CA PRO A 25 19.55 5.68 -11.83
C PRO A 25 19.05 7.14 -11.88
N ASP A 26 18.86 7.69 -13.08
CA ASP A 26 18.39 9.06 -13.27
C ASP A 26 16.86 9.19 -13.29
N MET A 27 16.13 8.06 -13.25
CA MET A 27 14.67 8.06 -13.39
C MET A 27 13.99 8.31 -12.05
N LEU A 28 13.09 9.29 -12.01
CA LEU A 28 12.22 9.52 -10.86
C LEU A 28 10.99 8.62 -10.95
N ASP A 29 10.99 7.53 -10.19
CA ASP A 29 9.87 6.60 -10.11
C ASP A 29 8.78 7.11 -9.14
N TYR A 30 7.70 7.67 -9.71
CA TYR A 30 6.48 8.06 -9.02
C TYR A 30 5.41 6.95 -9.01
N CYS A 31 5.65 5.81 -9.64
CA CYS A 31 4.79 4.64 -9.52
C CYS A 31 4.97 3.93 -8.17
N TYR A 32 6.20 3.92 -7.64
CA TYR A 32 6.54 3.16 -6.46
C TYR A 32 6.29 3.89 -5.15
N LEU A 33 5.53 3.23 -4.27
CA LEU A 33 4.98 3.83 -3.05
C LEU A 33 5.85 3.45 -1.85
N VAL A 34 6.85 4.27 -1.53
CA VAL A 34 7.78 4.04 -0.42
C VAL A 34 8.04 5.32 0.37
N ASN A 35 8.49 5.18 1.60
CA ASN A 35 8.99 6.31 2.39
C ASN A 35 10.46 6.61 2.01
N PRO A 36 10.77 7.77 1.39
CA PRO A 36 12.12 8.14 0.99
C PRO A 36 12.98 8.71 2.14
N TYR A 37 12.45 8.75 3.37
CA TYR A 37 13.13 9.35 4.52
C TYR A 37 13.71 8.32 5.48
N PHE A 38 13.07 7.16 5.67
CA PHE A 38 13.56 6.16 6.63
C PHE A 38 14.83 5.45 6.15
N ASN A 39 15.06 5.38 4.84
CA ASN A 39 16.30 4.84 4.26
C ASN A 39 17.55 5.69 4.60
N ARG A 40 17.40 6.85 5.25
CA ARG A 40 18.50 7.67 5.78
C ARG A 40 18.92 7.29 7.20
N SER A 41 18.18 6.38 7.84
CA SER A 41 18.52 5.86 9.17
C SER A 41 19.72 4.91 9.09
N LYS A 42 20.50 4.85 10.17
CA LYS A 42 21.67 3.95 10.30
C LYS A 42 21.33 2.46 10.26
N ILE A 43 20.04 2.11 10.26
CA ILE A 43 19.60 0.75 9.99
C ILE A 43 20.08 0.24 8.63
N ILE A 44 20.18 1.13 7.62
CA ILE A 44 20.71 0.79 6.30
C ILE A 44 22.21 0.53 6.38
N ASP A 45 22.96 1.35 7.12
CA ASP A 45 24.40 1.15 7.35
C ASP A 45 24.67 -0.19 8.05
N GLU A 46 23.85 -0.59 9.04
CA GLU A 46 23.97 -1.89 9.70
C GLU A 46 23.68 -3.06 8.73
N LEU A 47 22.68 -2.92 7.84
CA LEU A 47 22.40 -3.91 6.80
C LEU A 47 23.55 -4.04 5.81
N GLU A 48 24.13 -2.93 5.38
CA GLU A 48 25.28 -2.91 4.48
C GLU A 48 26.51 -3.56 5.12
N ALA A 49 26.83 -3.18 6.36
CA ALA A 49 27.99 -3.70 7.10
C ALA A 49 27.92 -5.22 7.32
N ASN A 50 26.72 -5.81 7.38
CA ASN A 50 26.51 -7.24 7.59
C ASN A 50 26.15 -8.01 6.30
N SER A 51 26.07 -7.31 5.15
CA SER A 51 25.56 -7.86 3.88
C SER A 51 26.24 -9.16 3.44
N ARG A 52 27.56 -9.31 3.65
CA ARG A 52 28.29 -10.53 3.29
C ARG A 52 27.72 -11.77 3.98
N THR A 53 27.48 -11.68 5.29
CA THR A 53 26.88 -12.78 6.06
C THR A 53 25.42 -12.98 5.67
N LEU A 54 24.65 -11.89 5.52
CA LEU A 54 23.23 -11.96 5.17
C LEU A 54 22.98 -12.59 3.79
N VAL A 55 23.93 -12.47 2.85
CA VAL A 55 23.87 -13.14 1.55
C VAL A 55 24.30 -14.61 1.61
N SER A 56 25.22 -14.96 2.52
CA SER A 56 25.87 -16.28 2.52
C SER A 56 25.20 -17.29 3.45
N GLU A 57 24.38 -16.83 4.40
CA GLU A 57 23.75 -17.67 5.42
C GLU A 57 22.23 -17.69 5.29
N TYR A 58 21.62 -18.86 5.54
CA TYR A 58 20.17 -19.00 5.57
C TYR A 58 19.56 -18.25 6.76
N PRO A 59 18.35 -17.70 6.60
CA PRO A 59 17.61 -17.13 7.71
C PRO A 59 17.11 -18.23 8.65
N ALA A 60 16.77 -17.82 9.87
CA ALA A 60 16.06 -18.63 10.82
C ALA A 60 14.65 -19.00 10.34
N GLY A 61 14.09 -20.05 10.94
CA GLY A 61 12.73 -20.51 10.63
C GLY A 61 11.62 -19.68 11.28
N MET A 62 10.38 -20.01 10.91
CA MET A 62 9.16 -19.29 11.30
C MET A 62 9.01 -18.98 12.79
N ASN A 63 9.41 -19.88 13.70
CA ASN A 63 9.32 -19.65 15.15
C ASN A 63 10.16 -18.44 15.60
N VAL A 64 11.41 -18.34 15.11
CA VAL A 64 12.31 -17.22 15.42
C VAL A 64 11.79 -15.94 14.77
N ASN A 65 11.42 -16.01 13.49
CA ASN A 65 10.93 -14.84 12.75
C ASN A 65 9.63 -14.28 13.34
N SER A 66 8.71 -15.15 13.77
CA SER A 66 7.48 -14.72 14.46
C SER A 66 7.79 -14.02 15.78
N ARG A 67 8.80 -14.49 16.54
CA ARG A 67 9.22 -13.86 17.80
C ARG A 67 9.87 -12.49 17.56
N LEU A 68 10.69 -12.36 16.51
CA LEU A 68 11.27 -11.07 16.12
C LEU A 68 10.19 -10.08 15.68
N ALA A 69 9.25 -10.55 14.87
CA ALA A 69 8.11 -9.75 14.43
C ALA A 69 7.24 -9.30 15.63
N ALA A 70 6.90 -10.22 16.52
CA ALA A 70 6.17 -9.94 17.76
C ALA A 70 6.82 -8.80 18.56
N LYS A 71 8.14 -8.80 18.72
CA LYS A 71 8.88 -7.74 19.41
C LYS A 71 8.86 -6.40 18.64
N CYS A 72 8.93 -6.43 17.32
CA CYS A 72 8.91 -5.22 16.49
C CYS A 72 7.58 -4.48 16.63
N TRP A 73 6.47 -5.21 16.50
CA TRP A 73 5.12 -4.65 16.39
C TRP A 73 4.25 -4.82 17.65
N ASN A 74 4.83 -5.33 18.75
CA ASN A 74 4.15 -5.52 20.03
C ASN A 74 2.89 -6.41 19.95
N ILE A 75 2.95 -7.46 19.14
CA ILE A 75 1.89 -8.45 18.95
C ILE A 75 2.33 -9.79 19.54
N LYS A 76 1.41 -10.55 20.13
CA LYS A 76 1.68 -11.91 20.61
C LYS A 76 2.19 -12.79 19.48
N GLN A 77 3.16 -13.66 19.76
CA GLN A 77 3.84 -14.46 18.75
C GLN A 77 2.88 -15.40 17.99
N GLU A 78 1.88 -15.94 18.69
CA GLU A 78 0.83 -16.78 18.15
C GLU A 78 -0.11 -16.03 17.20
N TYR A 79 -0.19 -14.70 17.30
CA TYR A 79 -1.09 -13.87 16.49
C TYR A 79 -0.44 -13.35 15.21
N ILE A 80 0.88 -13.46 15.05
CA ILE A 80 1.61 -12.84 13.94
C ILE A 80 2.30 -13.86 13.04
N ILE A 81 2.25 -13.63 11.74
CA ILE A 81 3.06 -14.33 10.72
C ILE A 81 3.83 -13.30 9.87
N PRO A 82 5.17 -13.35 9.83
CA PRO A 82 5.97 -12.63 8.83
C PRO A 82 6.01 -13.38 7.50
N GLY A 83 5.94 -12.64 6.39
CA GLY A 83 5.92 -13.16 5.03
C GLY A 83 6.85 -12.43 4.07
N ASN A 84 7.10 -13.05 2.90
CA ASN A 84 7.92 -12.54 1.80
C ASN A 84 7.23 -11.38 1.05
N GLY A 85 6.96 -10.32 1.79
CA GLY A 85 6.09 -9.21 1.44
C GLY A 85 4.63 -9.54 1.73
N ALA A 86 3.80 -8.50 1.78
CA ALA A 86 2.35 -8.66 1.94
C ALA A 86 1.75 -9.56 0.85
N SER A 87 2.29 -9.56 -0.38
CA SER A 87 1.79 -10.39 -1.50
C SER A 87 1.80 -11.90 -1.22
N GLU A 88 2.81 -12.44 -0.52
CA GLU A 88 2.81 -13.85 -0.10
C GLU A 88 1.66 -14.11 0.88
N LEU A 89 1.51 -13.22 1.87
CA LEU A 89 0.48 -13.35 2.89
C LEU A 89 -0.93 -13.13 2.34
N ILE A 90 -1.11 -12.24 1.37
CA ILE A 90 -2.38 -12.04 0.65
C ILE A 90 -2.75 -13.33 -0.05
N LYS A 91 -1.82 -13.92 -0.82
CA LYS A 91 -2.05 -15.21 -1.48
C LYS A 91 -2.55 -16.25 -0.48
N THR A 92 -1.75 -16.50 0.56
CA THR A 92 -2.02 -17.54 1.54
C THR A 92 -3.31 -17.26 2.30
N LEU A 93 -3.60 -16.00 2.66
CA LEU A 93 -4.85 -15.65 3.34
C LEU A 93 -6.06 -15.95 2.44
N MET A 94 -6.07 -15.42 1.21
CA MET A 94 -7.20 -15.56 0.29
C MET A 94 -7.48 -17.02 -0.07
N GLU A 95 -6.45 -17.86 -0.22
CA GLU A 95 -6.60 -19.31 -0.45
C GLU A 95 -7.25 -20.08 0.72
N ASN A 96 -7.35 -19.47 1.91
CA ASN A 96 -8.04 -20.03 3.07
C ASN A 96 -9.46 -19.45 3.26
N LEU A 97 -9.90 -18.54 2.39
CA LEU A 97 -11.23 -17.97 2.44
C LEU A 97 -12.18 -18.75 1.55
N GLU A 98 -13.44 -18.80 1.95
CA GLU A 98 -14.53 -19.35 1.18
C GLU A 98 -15.64 -18.30 1.02
N GLY A 99 -16.52 -18.49 0.05
CA GLY A 99 -17.67 -17.61 -0.15
C GLY A 99 -17.35 -16.32 -0.90
N LYS A 100 -18.17 -15.30 -0.68
CA LYS A 100 -18.10 -13.99 -1.36
C LYS A 100 -17.24 -13.00 -0.59
N VAL A 101 -16.45 -12.22 -1.32
CA VAL A 101 -15.59 -11.16 -0.78
C VAL A 101 -16.13 -9.80 -1.23
N GLY A 102 -16.44 -8.96 -0.25
CA GLY A 102 -16.77 -7.55 -0.42
C GLY A 102 -15.50 -6.73 -0.68
N VAL A 103 -15.49 -6.01 -1.79
CA VAL A 103 -14.34 -5.20 -2.24
C VAL A 103 -14.80 -3.79 -2.56
N ILE A 104 -14.05 -2.77 -2.12
CA ILE A 104 -14.27 -1.38 -2.52
C ILE A 104 -13.40 -1.11 -3.75
N ARG A 105 -13.93 -0.52 -4.83
CA ARG A 105 -13.15 -0.14 -6.02
C ARG A 105 -13.19 1.39 -6.27
N PRO A 106 -12.11 1.98 -6.83
CA PRO A 106 -10.87 1.32 -7.27
C PRO A 106 -10.00 0.81 -6.11
N THR A 107 -9.20 -0.23 -6.34
CA THR A 107 -8.40 -0.85 -5.28
C THR A 107 -7.08 -1.45 -5.75
N PHE A 108 -6.34 -2.03 -4.81
CA PHE A 108 -5.19 -2.87 -5.08
C PHE A 108 -5.69 -4.27 -5.46
N GLU A 109 -5.74 -4.54 -6.77
CA GLU A 109 -6.33 -5.77 -7.34
C GLU A 109 -5.61 -7.07 -6.94
N GLU A 110 -4.54 -7.02 -6.16
CA GLU A 110 -3.85 -8.22 -5.65
C GLU A 110 -4.78 -9.14 -4.85
N TYR A 111 -5.73 -8.59 -4.07
CA TYR A 111 -6.70 -9.40 -3.33
C TYR A 111 -7.79 -9.97 -4.24
N PRO A 112 -8.55 -9.16 -5.01
CA PRO A 112 -9.60 -9.71 -5.88
C PRO A 112 -9.08 -10.68 -6.93
N ASN A 113 -7.84 -10.49 -7.43
CA ASN A 113 -7.22 -11.41 -8.38
C ASN A 113 -6.95 -12.82 -7.81
N ARG A 114 -7.12 -13.03 -6.49
CA ARG A 114 -6.99 -14.36 -5.86
C ARG A 114 -8.30 -15.13 -5.80
N MET A 115 -9.41 -14.52 -6.19
CA MET A 115 -10.74 -15.13 -6.18
C MET A 115 -11.34 -15.10 -7.59
N PRO A 116 -12.25 -16.03 -7.92
CA PRO A 116 -13.09 -15.93 -9.10
C PRO A 116 -13.91 -14.62 -9.09
N ASP A 117 -14.08 -13.99 -10.25
CA ASP A 117 -14.81 -12.72 -10.36
C ASP A 117 -16.26 -12.84 -9.85
N GLU A 118 -16.89 -14.03 -9.94
CA GLU A 118 -18.25 -14.31 -9.44
C GLU A 118 -18.37 -14.28 -7.92
N GLN A 119 -17.24 -14.41 -7.20
CA GLN A 119 -17.18 -14.31 -5.74
C GLN A 119 -16.92 -12.88 -5.27
N ILE A 120 -16.68 -11.93 -6.18
CA ILE A 120 -16.38 -10.54 -5.81
C ILE A 120 -17.65 -9.68 -5.85
N VAL A 121 -18.03 -9.16 -4.68
CA VAL A 121 -19.11 -8.16 -4.55
C VAL A 121 -18.47 -6.78 -4.43
N THR A 122 -18.69 -5.92 -5.43
CA THR A 122 -17.99 -4.63 -5.53
C THR A 122 -18.85 -3.46 -5.06
N PHE A 123 -18.34 -2.67 -4.11
CA PHE A 123 -18.80 -1.32 -3.82
C PHE A 123 -17.97 -0.31 -4.64
N VAL A 124 -18.62 0.63 -5.31
CA VAL A 124 -17.97 1.78 -5.96
C VAL A 124 -18.61 3.05 -5.42
N SER A 125 -17.78 3.91 -4.82
CA SER A 125 -18.22 5.22 -4.33
C SER A 125 -18.84 6.04 -5.47
N GLN A 126 -20.00 6.64 -5.21
CA GLN A 126 -20.64 7.59 -6.13
C GLN A 126 -20.08 9.01 -5.99
N ASN A 127 -19.27 9.27 -4.95
CA ASN A 127 -18.53 10.52 -4.80
C ASN A 127 -17.41 10.59 -5.85
N ALA A 128 -17.27 11.72 -6.55
CA ALA A 128 -16.29 11.94 -7.61
C ALA A 128 -14.82 11.83 -7.17
N GLU A 129 -14.55 12.01 -5.87
CA GLU A 129 -13.23 11.83 -5.26
C GLU A 129 -13.06 10.44 -4.60
N PHE A 130 -13.99 9.51 -4.86
CA PHE A 130 -13.96 8.15 -4.33
C PHE A 130 -13.92 8.09 -2.79
N ARG A 131 -14.61 9.04 -2.13
CA ARG A 131 -14.73 9.08 -0.66
C ARG A 131 -15.89 8.23 -0.17
N TYR A 132 -15.65 7.48 0.90
CA TYR A 132 -16.64 6.63 1.56
C TYR A 132 -16.29 6.46 3.04
N GLY A 133 -17.31 6.25 3.86
CA GLY A 133 -17.20 5.97 5.29
C GLY A 133 -17.73 4.59 5.67
N ALA A 134 -17.72 4.30 6.97
CA ALA A 134 -18.23 3.04 7.52
C ALA A 134 -19.71 2.81 7.18
N ASP A 135 -20.55 3.84 7.35
CA ASP A 135 -22.00 3.77 7.07
C ASP A 135 -22.31 3.40 5.62
N ASP A 136 -21.53 3.92 4.66
CA ASP A 136 -21.70 3.60 3.23
C ASP A 136 -21.47 2.10 2.99
N LEU A 137 -20.41 1.54 3.58
CA LEU A 137 -20.05 0.14 3.44
C LEU A 137 -21.05 -0.77 4.15
N ILE A 138 -21.45 -0.43 5.38
CA ILE A 138 -22.47 -1.17 6.15
C ILE A 138 -23.79 -1.18 5.38
N GLY A 139 -24.24 -0.02 4.89
CA GLY A 139 -25.48 0.09 4.13
C GLY A 139 -25.43 -0.67 2.80
N PHE A 140 -24.27 -0.72 2.12
CA PHE A 140 -24.12 -1.47 0.87
C PHE A 140 -24.06 -2.98 1.10
N PHE A 141 -23.14 -3.46 1.94
CA PHE A 141 -22.93 -4.89 2.16
C PHE A 141 -24.01 -5.52 3.04
N GLY A 142 -24.73 -4.75 3.85
CA GLY A 142 -25.96 -5.22 4.52
C GLY A 142 -27.09 -5.57 3.55
N ARG A 143 -27.10 -4.97 2.34
CA ARG A 143 -28.04 -5.33 1.25
C ARG A 143 -27.45 -6.33 0.26
N ASN A 144 -26.13 -6.50 0.25
CA ASN A 144 -25.38 -7.34 -0.66
C ASN A 144 -24.44 -8.23 0.17
N PRO A 145 -24.96 -9.32 0.75
CA PRO A 145 -24.23 -10.09 1.76
C PRO A 145 -22.96 -10.72 1.20
N VAL A 146 -21.94 -10.75 2.06
CA VAL A 146 -20.59 -11.28 1.81
C VAL A 146 -20.10 -12.05 3.02
N ASP A 147 -19.22 -13.02 2.82
CA ASP A 147 -18.61 -13.82 3.90
C ASP A 147 -17.35 -13.14 4.44
N THR A 148 -16.70 -12.31 3.62
CA THR A 148 -15.53 -11.51 3.98
C THR A 148 -15.69 -10.07 3.48
N LEU A 149 -15.37 -9.08 4.32
CA LEU A 149 -15.19 -7.69 3.90
C LEU A 149 -13.69 -7.37 3.85
N LEU A 150 -13.20 -6.90 2.70
CA LEU A 150 -11.86 -6.36 2.54
C LEU A 150 -11.91 -4.83 2.61
N LEU A 151 -11.15 -4.23 3.52
CA LEU A 151 -10.88 -2.80 3.58
C LEU A 151 -9.37 -2.55 3.49
N ILE A 152 -8.93 -1.78 2.49
CA ILE A 152 -7.58 -1.21 2.45
C ILE A 152 -7.67 0.21 2.99
N ASN A 153 -6.90 0.54 4.03
CA ASN A 153 -7.04 1.79 4.77
C ASN A 153 -5.69 2.35 5.25
N PRO A 154 -5.19 3.46 4.68
CA PRO A 154 -5.69 4.18 3.52
C PRO A 154 -5.75 3.36 2.23
N ASP A 155 -6.80 3.57 1.43
CA ASP A 155 -7.09 2.85 0.19
C ASP A 155 -6.15 3.22 -0.97
N ASN A 156 -5.83 2.25 -1.83
CA ASN A 156 -4.96 2.39 -3.00
C ASN A 156 -5.73 2.04 -4.28
N PRO A 157 -6.00 3.00 -5.19
CA PRO A 157 -5.23 4.22 -5.39
C PRO A 157 -5.83 5.47 -4.75
N SER A 158 -7.07 5.44 -4.26
CA SER A 158 -7.84 6.66 -3.98
C SER A 158 -7.27 7.51 -2.84
N GLY A 159 -6.52 6.92 -1.91
CA GLY A 159 -6.08 7.56 -0.68
C GLY A 159 -7.19 7.75 0.36
N ASN A 160 -8.37 7.14 0.17
CA ASN A 160 -9.46 7.19 1.15
C ASN A 160 -9.03 6.63 2.49
N PHE A 161 -9.43 7.30 3.56
CA PHE A 161 -9.05 6.90 4.91
C PHE A 161 -10.24 7.00 5.83
N ILE A 162 -10.61 5.86 6.41
CA ILE A 162 -11.59 5.73 7.46
C ILE A 162 -10.83 5.81 8.80
N PRO A 163 -11.12 6.79 9.66
CA PRO A 163 -10.49 6.90 10.98
C PRO A 163 -10.78 5.69 11.87
N MET A 164 -10.02 5.58 12.97
CA MET A 164 -10.11 4.49 13.95
C MET A 164 -11.56 4.14 14.35
N ASP A 165 -12.38 5.15 14.67
CA ASP A 165 -13.77 4.96 15.10
C ASP A 165 -14.64 4.34 13.99
N GLY A 166 -14.43 4.74 12.73
CA GLY A 166 -15.14 4.15 11.60
C GLY A 166 -14.70 2.71 11.30
N VAL A 167 -13.41 2.41 11.44
CA VAL A 167 -12.93 1.03 11.33
C VAL A 167 -13.48 0.17 12.47
N LYS A 168 -13.62 0.74 13.67
CA LYS A 168 -14.22 0.06 14.82
C LYS A 168 -15.70 -0.23 14.59
N GLN A 169 -16.44 0.72 14.04
CA GLN A 169 -17.83 0.53 13.64
C GLN A 169 -17.97 -0.63 12.64
N LEU A 170 -17.07 -0.74 11.65
CA LEU A 170 -17.04 -1.87 10.71
C LEU A 170 -16.68 -3.19 11.39
N ALA A 171 -15.72 -3.19 12.31
CA ALA A 171 -15.34 -4.38 13.07
C ALA A 171 -16.49 -4.89 13.95
N GLU A 172 -17.24 -3.98 14.60
CA GLU A 172 -18.44 -4.31 15.38
C GLU A 172 -19.55 -4.88 14.50
N TRP A 173 -19.84 -4.24 13.37
CA TRP A 173 -20.86 -4.70 12.43
C TRP A 173 -20.50 -6.07 11.82
N THR A 174 -19.29 -6.22 11.27
CA THR A 174 -18.84 -7.51 10.71
C THR A 174 -18.86 -8.64 11.75
N LYS A 175 -18.52 -8.35 13.01
CA LYS A 175 -18.65 -9.31 14.12
C LYS A 175 -20.09 -9.74 14.35
N ALA A 176 -21.04 -8.80 14.35
CA ALA A 176 -22.45 -9.11 14.55
C ALA A 176 -23.02 -9.97 13.41
N GLU A 177 -22.59 -9.72 12.18
CA GLU A 177 -23.04 -10.42 10.98
C GLU A 177 -22.26 -11.73 10.68
N GLY A 178 -21.24 -12.06 11.48
CA GLY A 178 -20.40 -13.23 11.24
C GLY A 178 -19.49 -13.11 10.01
N ILE A 179 -19.20 -11.89 9.57
CA ILE A 179 -18.38 -11.58 8.39
C ILE A 179 -16.91 -11.50 8.81
N ARG A 180 -16.02 -12.17 8.10
CA ARG A 180 -14.56 -12.01 8.29
C ARG A 180 -14.14 -10.61 7.85
N PHE A 181 -13.34 -9.91 8.66
CA PHE A 181 -12.91 -8.56 8.34
C PHE A 181 -11.40 -8.51 8.05
N ILE A 182 -11.05 -8.23 6.80
CA ILE A 182 -9.65 -8.05 6.40
C ILE A 182 -9.36 -6.56 6.32
N LEU A 183 -8.44 -6.10 7.15
CA LEU A 183 -7.94 -4.73 7.15
C LEU A 183 -6.50 -4.71 6.64
N ASP A 184 -6.27 -4.12 5.48
CA ASP A 184 -4.93 -3.79 5.00
C ASP A 184 -4.55 -2.38 5.44
N GLU A 185 -3.69 -2.28 6.44
CA GLU A 185 -3.21 -1.03 7.00
C GLU A 185 -1.79 -0.65 6.52
N SER A 186 -1.37 -1.15 5.35
CA SER A 186 -0.02 -0.94 4.79
C SER A 186 0.38 0.53 4.60
N PHE A 187 -0.57 1.46 4.57
CA PHE A 187 -0.34 2.89 4.42
C PHE A 187 -0.71 3.71 5.67
N VAL A 188 -1.19 3.07 6.75
CA VAL A 188 -1.73 3.77 7.92
C VAL A 188 -0.71 4.65 8.62
N ASP A 189 0.58 4.29 8.51
CA ASP A 189 1.69 5.02 9.12
C ASP A 189 1.93 6.40 8.51
N PHE A 190 1.24 6.71 7.41
CA PHE A 190 1.26 8.03 6.76
C PHE A 190 0.02 8.87 7.10
N SER A 191 -0.90 8.34 7.90
CA SER A 191 -2.08 9.11 8.31
C SER A 191 -1.72 10.16 9.36
N ILE A 192 -2.48 11.25 9.42
CA ILE A 192 -2.33 12.24 10.50
C ILE A 192 -2.67 11.56 11.83
N GLY A 193 -1.78 11.67 12.82
CA GLY A 193 -1.93 10.98 14.10
C GLY A 193 -1.72 9.46 14.01
N HIS A 194 -0.92 9.00 13.04
CA HIS A 194 -0.77 7.58 12.69
C HIS A 194 -0.50 6.63 13.87
N GLU A 195 0.14 7.10 14.94
CA GLU A 195 0.43 6.28 16.13
C GLU A 195 -0.82 5.70 16.79
N ASN A 196 -1.98 6.34 16.62
CA ASN A 196 -3.26 5.92 17.20
C ASN A 196 -4.21 5.28 16.18
N ASN A 197 -3.78 5.10 14.93
CA ASN A 197 -4.64 4.62 13.84
C ASN A 197 -4.39 3.16 13.46
N SER A 198 -3.32 2.53 13.95
CA SER A 198 -3.04 1.12 13.68
C SER A 198 -3.94 0.21 14.51
N TRP A 199 -4.32 -0.93 13.92
CA TRP A 199 -5.08 -2.00 14.56
C TRP A 199 -4.20 -3.10 15.14
N LEU A 200 -2.88 -2.92 15.10
CA LEU A 200 -1.92 -3.86 15.69
C LEU A 200 -1.83 -3.71 17.22
N HIS A 201 -2.93 -4.06 17.90
CA HIS A 201 -3.02 -4.17 19.35
C HIS A 201 -3.63 -5.51 19.73
N ASN A 202 -3.01 -6.23 20.69
CA ASN A 202 -3.51 -7.54 21.12
C ASN A 202 -4.97 -7.47 21.60
N GLU A 203 -5.33 -6.44 22.36
CA GLU A 203 -6.69 -6.21 22.89
C GLU A 203 -7.74 -6.04 21.77
N LEU A 204 -7.39 -5.35 20.68
CA LEU A 204 -8.27 -5.19 19.52
C LEU A 204 -8.42 -6.51 18.76
N LEU A 205 -7.32 -7.20 18.49
CA LEU A 205 -7.36 -8.49 17.79
C LEU A 205 -8.19 -9.52 18.59
N GLU A 206 -8.06 -9.53 19.91
CA GLU A 206 -8.83 -10.40 20.82
C GLU A 206 -10.32 -10.02 20.87
N ALA A 207 -10.64 -8.73 20.81
CA ALA A 207 -12.02 -8.26 20.77
C ALA A 207 -12.73 -8.64 19.45
N TYR A 208 -11.98 -8.76 18.35
CA TYR A 208 -12.49 -9.07 17.01
C TYR A 208 -11.72 -10.26 16.39
N PRO A 209 -11.94 -11.50 16.86
CA PRO A 209 -11.13 -12.65 16.47
C PRO A 209 -11.23 -13.01 14.98
N GLN A 210 -12.35 -12.71 14.30
CA GLN A 210 -12.43 -12.88 12.85
C GLN A 210 -11.70 -11.80 12.03
N MET A 211 -11.02 -10.86 12.67
CA MET A 211 -10.26 -9.81 11.99
C MET A 211 -8.86 -10.30 11.58
N CYS A 212 -8.44 -9.94 10.38
CA CYS A 212 -7.06 -10.12 9.91
C CYS A 212 -6.49 -8.75 9.53
N VAL A 213 -5.40 -8.34 10.17
CA VAL A 213 -4.72 -7.08 9.89
C VAL A 213 -3.46 -7.36 9.08
N MET A 214 -3.43 -6.88 7.84
CA MET A 214 -2.28 -6.96 6.93
C MET A 214 -1.46 -5.67 7.00
N LYS A 215 -0.13 -5.79 7.06
CA LYS A 215 0.76 -4.64 6.96
C LYS A 215 2.00 -4.96 6.12
N SER A 216 2.17 -4.23 5.02
CA SER A 216 3.40 -4.25 4.23
C SER A 216 4.48 -3.40 4.89
N ILE A 217 5.61 -4.02 5.23
CA ILE A 217 6.78 -3.30 5.77
C ILE A 217 7.52 -2.56 4.64
N SER A 218 7.39 -3.02 3.40
CA SER A 218 8.00 -2.40 2.22
C SER A 218 7.65 -0.91 2.01
N LYS A 219 6.50 -0.44 2.51
CA LYS A 219 5.95 0.90 2.22
C LYS A 219 6.53 1.95 3.17
N SER A 220 5.98 2.04 4.38
CA SER A 220 6.33 3.05 5.38
C SER A 220 7.77 2.99 5.86
N TYR A 221 8.37 1.81 5.83
CA TYR A 221 9.76 1.62 6.20
C TYR A 221 10.72 1.80 5.02
N GLY A 222 10.25 2.10 3.80
CA GLY A 222 11.15 2.41 2.69
C GLY A 222 12.16 1.29 2.33
N VAL A 223 11.85 0.03 2.68
CA VAL A 223 12.73 -1.14 2.48
C VAL A 223 12.05 -2.22 1.61
N PRO A 224 11.58 -1.87 0.41
CA PRO A 224 10.87 -2.78 -0.48
C PRO A 224 11.67 -4.02 -0.88
N GLY A 225 12.98 -3.87 -1.06
CA GLY A 225 13.89 -4.95 -1.44
C GLY A 225 14.02 -6.05 -0.38
N LEU A 226 13.70 -5.74 0.89
CA LEU A 226 13.65 -6.75 1.95
C LEU A 226 12.50 -7.72 1.78
N ARG A 227 11.47 -7.36 1.00
CA ARG A 227 10.29 -8.21 0.79
C ARG A 227 9.73 -8.71 2.14
N LEU A 228 9.36 -7.78 3.02
CA LEU A 228 8.81 -8.10 4.33
C LEU A 228 7.37 -7.58 4.46
N GLY A 229 6.48 -8.44 4.95
CA GLY A 229 5.12 -8.11 5.33
C GLY A 229 4.75 -8.90 6.58
N ILE A 230 3.71 -8.46 7.28
CA ILE A 230 3.13 -9.18 8.40
C ILE A 230 1.62 -9.28 8.24
N LEU A 231 1.07 -10.37 8.78
CA LEU A 231 -0.36 -10.51 9.00
C LEU A 231 -0.57 -10.85 10.48
N CYS A 232 -1.54 -10.19 11.11
CA CYS A 232 -1.89 -10.37 12.51
C CYS A 232 -3.37 -10.74 12.67
N SER A 233 -3.67 -11.70 13.54
CA SER A 233 -5.03 -12.09 13.90
C SER A 233 -5.03 -12.86 15.23
N ALA A 234 -6.09 -12.72 16.04
CA ALA A 234 -6.28 -13.58 17.21
C ALA A 234 -6.83 -14.97 16.86
N ASP A 235 -7.20 -15.20 15.60
CA ASP A 235 -7.50 -16.53 15.05
C ASP A 235 -6.21 -17.35 14.92
N THR A 236 -5.77 -17.95 16.03
CA THR A 236 -4.51 -18.70 16.10
C THR A 236 -4.51 -19.95 15.22
N GLU A 237 -5.69 -20.51 14.92
CA GLU A 237 -5.81 -21.66 14.04
C GLU A 237 -5.50 -21.27 12.60
N LEU A 238 -6.06 -20.16 12.13
CA LEU A 238 -5.71 -19.57 10.83
C LEU A 238 -4.23 -19.22 10.76
N ILE A 239 -3.68 -18.52 11.77
CA ILE A 239 -2.26 -18.16 11.79
C ILE A 239 -1.36 -19.41 11.74
N ALA A 240 -1.68 -20.44 12.53
CA ALA A 240 -0.92 -21.69 12.53
C ALA A 240 -1.01 -22.42 11.19
N LYS A 241 -2.18 -22.41 10.53
CA LYS A 241 -2.37 -22.97 9.18
C LYS A 241 -1.53 -22.23 8.15
N MET A 242 -1.58 -20.89 8.14
CA MET A 242 -0.78 -20.07 7.23
C MET A 242 0.72 -20.27 7.43
N LYS A 243 1.20 -20.37 8.68
CA LYS A 243 2.61 -20.64 9.02
C LYS A 243 3.12 -21.96 8.44
N LYS A 244 2.24 -22.96 8.25
CA LYS A 244 2.57 -24.25 7.63
C LYS A 244 2.51 -24.22 6.10
N GLN A 245 1.79 -23.26 5.51
CA GLN A 245 1.64 -23.14 4.06
C GLN A 245 2.79 -22.38 3.40
N VAL A 246 3.45 -21.47 4.13
CA VAL A 246 4.65 -20.79 3.65
C VAL A 246 5.89 -21.68 3.78
N SER A 247 6.91 -21.41 2.97
CA SER A 247 8.18 -22.14 2.99
C SER A 247 8.91 -22.02 4.33
N ILE A 248 9.70 -23.03 4.72
CA ILE A 248 10.46 -23.05 5.98
C ILE A 248 11.39 -21.83 6.17
N TRP A 249 11.90 -21.29 5.06
CA TRP A 249 12.71 -20.08 4.95
C TRP A 249 12.04 -19.06 4.04
N ASN A 250 10.81 -18.66 4.37
CA ASN A 250 10.00 -17.81 3.49
C ASN A 250 10.54 -16.38 3.36
N ILE A 251 11.09 -15.79 4.42
CA ILE A 251 11.75 -14.48 4.35
C ILE A 251 13.26 -14.64 4.17
N ASN A 252 13.93 -13.63 3.61
CA ASN A 252 15.39 -13.61 3.47
C ASN A 252 16.11 -13.12 4.73
N SER A 253 17.41 -13.37 4.82
CA SER A 253 18.25 -13.03 5.99
C SER A 253 18.34 -11.52 6.24
N PHE A 254 18.24 -10.68 5.20
CA PHE A 254 18.18 -9.23 5.41
C PHE A 254 16.89 -8.80 6.11
N ALA A 255 15.74 -9.40 5.76
CA ALA A 255 14.47 -9.13 6.42
C ALA A 255 14.47 -9.61 7.88
N GLU A 256 15.06 -10.77 8.16
CA GLU A 256 15.25 -11.23 9.54
C GLU A 256 16.13 -10.25 10.33
N TYR A 257 17.31 -9.92 9.81
CA TYR A 257 18.24 -9.03 10.48
C TYR A 257 17.65 -7.64 10.72
N PHE A 258 16.89 -7.13 9.74
CA PHE A 258 16.11 -5.90 9.89
C PHE A 258 15.18 -5.97 11.12
N MET A 259 14.42 -7.06 11.30
CA MET A 259 13.57 -7.22 12.48
C MET A 259 14.37 -7.34 13.79
N GLN A 260 15.58 -7.90 13.76
CA GLN A 260 16.45 -7.99 14.94
C GLN A 260 16.87 -6.61 15.44
N ILE A 261 17.22 -5.70 14.53
CA ILE A 261 17.78 -4.38 14.87
C ILE A 261 16.75 -3.24 14.88
N TYR A 262 15.63 -3.39 14.15
CA TYR A 262 14.59 -2.36 14.03
C TYR A 262 14.11 -1.75 15.36
N PRO A 263 13.97 -2.51 16.47
CA PRO A 263 13.58 -1.91 17.76
C PRO A 263 14.43 -0.70 18.20
N LYS A 264 15.72 -0.63 17.80
CA LYS A 264 16.61 0.51 18.07
C LYS A 264 16.23 1.77 17.28
N TYR A 265 15.55 1.60 16.15
CA TYR A 265 15.30 2.62 15.13
C TYR A 265 13.84 3.09 15.05
N LYS A 266 12.99 2.70 16.02
CA LYS A 266 11.59 3.11 16.08
C LYS A 266 11.41 4.64 16.05
N ASN A 267 12.30 5.39 16.70
CA ASN A 267 12.26 6.85 16.71
C ASN A 267 12.61 7.47 15.35
N ASP A 268 13.61 6.93 14.66
CA ASP A 268 13.97 7.37 13.30
C ASP A 268 12.82 7.11 12.32
N TYR A 269 12.15 5.97 12.49
CA TYR A 269 10.97 5.60 11.73
C TYR A 269 9.82 6.60 11.91
N ARG A 270 9.48 6.93 13.17
CA ARG A 270 8.47 7.94 13.49
C ARG A 270 8.77 9.29 12.83
N LYS A 271 10.00 9.79 13.00
CA LYS A 271 10.44 11.05 12.36
C LYS A 271 10.32 11.01 10.84
N ALA A 272 10.65 9.87 10.22
CA ALA A 272 10.54 9.70 8.78
C ALA A 272 9.07 9.70 8.31
N CYS A 273 8.14 9.13 9.09
CA CYS A 273 6.71 9.22 8.82
C CYS A 273 6.19 10.66 8.95
N ASP A 274 6.53 11.34 10.05
CA ASP A 274 6.14 12.74 10.28
C ASP A 274 6.64 13.66 9.16
N GLN A 275 7.90 13.47 8.74
CA GLN A 275 8.48 14.22 7.63
C GLN A 275 7.73 13.95 6.31
N LEU A 276 7.32 12.72 6.04
CA LEU A 276 6.56 12.39 4.84
C LEU A 276 5.15 13.01 4.88
N ILE A 277 4.50 13.03 6.04
CA ILE A 277 3.20 13.67 6.23
C ILE A 277 3.30 15.16 5.90
N GLN A 278 4.32 15.85 6.42
CA GLN A 278 4.54 17.27 6.10
C GLN A 278 4.85 17.45 4.60
N THR A 279 5.71 16.60 4.05
CA THR A 279 6.07 16.66 2.62
C THR A 279 4.86 16.47 1.71
N ARG A 280 3.92 15.60 2.11
CA ARG A 280 2.67 15.38 1.40
C ARG A 280 1.82 16.64 1.35
N GLU A 281 1.66 17.34 2.47
CA GLU A 281 0.86 18.57 2.52
C GLU A 281 1.48 19.70 1.70
N ASP A 282 2.81 19.84 1.74
CA ASP A 282 3.52 20.81 0.90
C ASP A 282 3.35 20.48 -0.59
N PHE A 283 3.56 19.22 -0.98
CA PHE A 283 3.41 18.78 -2.36
C PHE A 283 1.96 18.92 -2.87
N LYS A 284 0.97 18.65 -2.02
CA LYS A 284 -0.45 18.88 -2.32
C LYS A 284 -0.74 20.33 -2.68
N LYS A 285 -0.16 21.27 -1.94
CA LYS A 285 -0.32 22.70 -2.19
C LYS A 285 0.23 23.07 -3.56
N ASP A 286 1.40 22.56 -3.91
CA ASP A 286 2.02 22.83 -5.21
C ASP A 286 1.25 22.18 -6.36
N LEU A 287 0.78 20.94 -6.19
CA LEU A 287 -0.05 20.26 -7.20
C LEU A 287 -1.36 21.00 -7.47
N LYS A 288 -1.99 21.57 -6.43
CA LYS A 288 -3.23 22.37 -6.58
C LYS A 288 -3.04 23.66 -7.40
N ALA A 289 -1.80 24.12 -7.59
CA ALA A 289 -1.51 25.26 -8.45
C ALA A 289 -1.49 24.89 -9.94
N ILE A 290 -1.53 23.59 -10.29
CA ILE A 290 -1.52 23.11 -11.68
C ILE A 290 -2.97 23.09 -12.22
N PRO A 291 -3.32 23.93 -13.22
CA PRO A 291 -4.72 24.17 -13.59
C PRO A 291 -5.49 22.95 -14.10
N TYR A 292 -4.79 21.96 -14.66
CA TYR A 292 -5.36 20.76 -15.26
C TYR A 292 -5.24 19.52 -14.37
N ILE A 293 -4.86 19.69 -13.10
CA ILE A 293 -4.78 18.60 -12.13
C ILE A 293 -5.77 18.89 -11.00
N HIS A 294 -6.74 18.00 -10.82
CA HIS A 294 -7.56 17.96 -9.61
C HIS A 294 -6.99 16.95 -8.62
N VAL A 295 -6.58 17.45 -7.45
CA VAL A 295 -5.87 16.66 -6.42
C VAL A 295 -6.85 16.13 -5.39
N MET A 296 -7.03 14.81 -5.35
CA MET A 296 -7.92 14.19 -4.36
C MET A 296 -7.26 14.15 -2.96
N PRO A 297 -8.05 14.20 -1.87
CA PRO A 297 -7.54 14.01 -0.52
C PRO A 297 -6.88 12.64 -0.33
N SER A 298 -5.77 12.60 0.40
CA SER A 298 -5.04 11.37 0.70
C SER A 298 -4.45 11.40 2.11
N GLN A 299 -4.55 10.27 2.81
CA GLN A 299 -3.82 10.00 4.05
C GLN A 299 -2.72 8.94 3.84
N ALA A 300 -2.40 8.61 2.59
CA ALA A 300 -1.30 7.71 2.21
C ALA A 300 -0.06 8.48 1.74
N ASN A 301 0.96 7.81 1.20
CA ASN A 301 2.14 8.44 0.58
C ASN A 301 2.01 8.61 -0.94
N TYR A 302 0.83 8.92 -1.44
CA TYR A 302 0.54 9.16 -2.85
C TYR A 302 -0.70 10.02 -3.00
N PHE A 303 -0.87 10.58 -4.19
CA PHE A 303 -2.11 11.21 -4.62
C PHE A 303 -2.74 10.42 -5.76
N PHE A 304 -4.07 10.31 -5.68
CA PHE A 304 -4.89 10.04 -6.84
C PHE A 304 -5.31 11.37 -7.44
N LEU A 305 -5.08 11.52 -8.73
CA LEU A 305 -5.27 12.77 -9.45
C LEU A 305 -6.25 12.53 -10.59
N GLU A 306 -7.17 13.46 -10.78
CA GLU A 306 -7.90 13.58 -12.02
C GLU A 306 -7.16 14.55 -12.94
N VAL A 307 -6.96 14.14 -14.19
CA VAL A 307 -6.36 14.98 -15.24
C VAL A 307 -7.50 15.60 -16.04
N LEU A 308 -7.58 16.93 -16.00
CA LEU A 308 -8.67 17.69 -16.60
C LEU A 308 -8.40 17.97 -18.10
N PRO A 309 -9.46 18.09 -18.92
CA PRO A 309 -9.33 18.48 -20.32
C PRO A 309 -8.53 19.79 -20.52
N PRO A 310 -7.80 19.93 -21.64
CA PRO A 310 -7.74 19.01 -22.78
C PRO A 310 -6.81 17.80 -22.58
N TYR A 311 -6.11 17.71 -21.45
CA TYR A 311 -5.08 16.70 -21.24
C TYR A 311 -5.64 15.33 -20.85
N LYS A 312 -4.81 14.30 -21.05
CA LYS A 312 -5.11 12.92 -20.68
C LYS A 312 -3.93 12.28 -19.94
N PRO A 313 -4.19 11.38 -18.96
CA PRO A 313 -3.15 10.68 -18.21
C PRO A 313 -2.11 9.96 -19.07
N ILE A 314 -2.51 9.24 -20.14
CA ILE A 314 -1.56 8.53 -21.01
C ILE A 314 -0.55 9.49 -21.64
N ASP A 315 -1.04 10.57 -22.24
CA ASP A 315 -0.18 11.53 -22.95
C ASP A 315 0.70 12.29 -21.95
N LEU A 316 0.14 12.71 -20.81
CA LEU A 316 0.89 13.39 -19.75
C LEU A 316 1.99 12.50 -19.15
N CYS A 317 1.66 11.25 -18.80
CA CYS A 317 2.64 10.29 -18.28
C CYS A 317 3.74 9.98 -19.31
N THR A 318 3.39 9.94 -20.60
CA THR A 318 4.38 9.72 -21.66
C THR A 318 5.34 10.91 -21.80
N VAL A 319 4.84 12.15 -21.75
CA VAL A 319 5.69 13.35 -21.74
C VAL A 319 6.60 13.37 -20.51
N LEU A 320 6.07 13.08 -19.31
CA LEU A 320 6.85 12.97 -18.09
C LEU A 320 7.99 11.94 -18.24
N LEU A 321 7.71 10.79 -18.85
CA LEU A 321 8.69 9.74 -19.06
C LEU A 321 9.75 10.13 -20.09
N LYS A 322 9.34 10.57 -21.30
CA LYS A 322 10.23 10.85 -22.43
C LYS A 322 11.09 12.09 -22.21
N ASP A 323 10.50 13.17 -21.69
CA ASP A 323 11.15 14.49 -21.68
C ASP A 323 11.81 14.80 -20.34
N TYR A 324 11.34 14.17 -19.25
CA TYR A 324 11.76 14.48 -17.89
C TYR A 324 12.31 13.27 -17.12
N ASN A 325 12.29 12.07 -17.71
CA ASN A 325 12.70 10.83 -17.04
C ASN A 325 11.92 10.59 -15.73
N ILE A 326 10.62 10.90 -15.74
CA ILE A 326 9.69 10.73 -14.63
C ILE A 326 8.68 9.64 -14.99
N LEU A 327 8.69 8.54 -14.26
CA LEU A 327 7.71 7.47 -14.43
C LEU A 327 6.53 7.67 -13.47
N ALA A 328 5.34 7.98 -14.00
CA ALA A 328 4.10 8.09 -13.25
C ALA A 328 3.06 7.04 -13.73
N SER A 329 2.03 6.76 -12.92
CA SER A 329 1.02 5.74 -13.24
C SER A 329 -0.23 6.37 -13.85
N ALA A 330 -0.57 6.05 -15.10
CA ALA A 330 -1.83 6.43 -15.74
C ALA A 330 -3.04 5.57 -15.33
N CYS A 331 -2.90 4.72 -14.30
CA CYS A 331 -3.96 3.88 -13.73
C CYS A 331 -4.77 3.02 -14.73
N LEU A 332 -4.18 2.64 -15.87
CA LEU A 332 -4.87 1.96 -16.98
C LEU A 332 -5.53 0.62 -16.60
N ALA A 333 -4.91 -0.13 -15.68
CA ALA A 333 -5.40 -1.43 -15.24
C ALA A 333 -6.42 -1.37 -14.09
N LYS A 334 -6.79 -0.17 -13.60
CA LYS A 334 -7.69 -0.05 -12.43
C LYS A 334 -9.15 -0.20 -12.83
N LYS A 335 -9.84 -1.14 -12.18
CA LYS A 335 -11.29 -1.31 -12.26
C LYS A 335 -12.00 -0.27 -11.37
N GLY A 336 -13.24 0.08 -11.69
CA GLY A 336 -14.05 1.02 -10.90
C GLY A 336 -13.76 2.50 -11.13
N ILE A 337 -13.00 2.85 -12.17
CA ILE A 337 -12.74 4.24 -12.59
C ILE A 337 -12.98 4.40 -14.08
N GLU A 338 -13.20 5.64 -14.52
CA GLU A 338 -13.20 5.99 -15.94
C GLU A 338 -11.79 5.82 -16.53
N LYS A 339 -11.70 5.16 -17.68
CA LYS A 339 -10.43 4.93 -18.37
C LYS A 339 -9.81 6.25 -18.82
N ASN A 340 -8.48 6.36 -18.68
CA ASN A 340 -7.71 7.50 -19.16
C ASN A 340 -8.24 8.87 -18.66
N ARG A 341 -8.67 8.92 -17.40
CA ARG A 341 -9.07 10.14 -16.69
C ARG A 341 -8.23 10.41 -15.44
N TYR A 342 -7.72 9.35 -14.82
CA TYR A 342 -7.00 9.46 -13.54
C TYR A 342 -5.56 8.99 -13.66
N MET A 343 -4.70 9.55 -12.82
CA MET A 343 -3.33 9.10 -12.61
C MET A 343 -3.01 8.97 -11.11
N ARG A 344 -2.00 8.20 -10.75
CA ARG A 344 -1.48 8.08 -9.39
C ARG A 344 0.00 8.42 -9.35
N ILE A 345 0.38 9.23 -8.38
CA ILE A 345 1.77 9.62 -8.15
C ILE A 345 2.15 9.44 -6.68
N ALA A 346 3.35 8.92 -6.42
CA ALA A 346 3.93 8.86 -5.09
C ALA A 346 4.22 10.26 -4.53
N VAL A 347 4.20 10.39 -3.20
CA VAL A 347 4.85 11.50 -2.50
C VAL A 347 6.31 11.09 -2.29
N ARG A 348 7.24 11.79 -2.95
CA ARG A 348 8.68 11.57 -2.80
C ARG A 348 9.28 12.63 -1.88
N ASN A 349 10.60 12.81 -1.90
CA ASN A 349 11.25 13.88 -1.14
C ASN A 349 10.98 15.26 -1.79
N HIS A 350 11.18 16.35 -1.05
CA HIS A 350 10.94 17.70 -1.57
C HIS A 350 11.67 18.03 -2.88
N GLY A 351 12.91 17.57 -3.06
CA GLY A 351 13.68 17.79 -4.29
C GLY A 351 13.03 17.12 -5.50
N ASP A 352 12.72 15.83 -5.36
CA ASP A 352 12.03 15.05 -6.40
C ASP A 352 10.66 15.66 -6.73
N ASN A 353 9.89 16.06 -5.70
CA ASN A 353 8.57 16.67 -5.86
C ASN A 353 8.66 18.01 -6.60
N ASN A 354 9.66 18.84 -6.29
CA ASN A 354 9.91 20.08 -7.02
C ASN A 354 10.25 19.84 -8.50
N CYS A 355 11.03 18.80 -8.81
CA CYS A 355 11.29 18.40 -10.20
C CYS A 355 9.99 18.01 -10.92
N PHE A 356 9.11 17.26 -10.25
CA PHE A 356 7.81 16.87 -10.79
C PHE A 356 6.89 18.08 -11.05
N ILE A 357 6.79 19.02 -10.11
CA ILE A 357 6.02 20.25 -10.28
C ILE A 357 6.55 21.09 -11.45
N ARG A 358 7.87 21.20 -11.60
CA ARG A 358 8.50 21.90 -12.74
C ARG A 358 8.19 21.21 -14.07
N ALA A 359 8.21 19.87 -14.11
CA ALA A 359 7.86 19.13 -15.32
C ALA A 359 6.40 19.37 -15.74
N LEU A 360 5.48 19.39 -14.78
CA LEU A 360 4.08 19.74 -15.04
C LEU A 360 3.93 21.21 -15.49
N SER A 361 4.61 22.13 -14.83
CA SER A 361 4.49 23.57 -15.13
C SER A 361 5.21 23.98 -16.43
N GLY A 362 6.25 23.24 -16.82
CA GLY A 362 7.20 23.64 -17.86
C GLY A 362 6.75 23.36 -19.29
N ASN A 363 5.79 22.46 -19.53
CA ASN A 363 5.58 21.90 -20.88
C ASN A 363 4.16 21.93 -21.45
N LEU A 364 3.28 22.83 -21.00
CA LEU A 364 1.93 22.91 -21.58
C LEU A 364 1.59 24.18 -22.34
N TYR A 365 2.60 24.98 -22.68
CA TYR A 365 2.49 25.97 -23.77
C TYR A 365 2.77 25.37 -25.17
N ARG A 366 2.95 24.04 -25.29
CA ARG A 366 3.38 23.38 -26.54
C ARG A 366 2.63 22.09 -26.93
N ILE A 367 1.55 21.71 -26.23
CA ILE A 367 0.65 20.62 -26.65
C ILE A 367 -0.64 21.20 -27.21
#